data_AF-A0A7V3VY85-F1
#
_entry.id   AF-A0A7V3VY85-F1
#
_cell.length_a   1.000
_cell.length_b   1.000
_cell.length_c   1.000
_cell.angle_alpha   90.00
_cell.angle_beta   90.00
_cell.angle_gamma   90.00
#
_symmetry.space_group_name_H-M   'P 1'
#
loop_
_entity.id
_entity.type
_entity.pdbx_description
1 polymer ?
#
loop_
_entity_poly.entity_id
_entity_poly.type
_entity_poly.pdbx_seq_one_letter_code
_entity_poly.pdbx_strand_id
1 'polypeptide(L)'
;MAEASGQKLTARNLVLGSLGVLVLLLSGLWLIDPDAFPVGSVTEAEGPAPALPSEYNTPPLSEAERIARLQRSIDEQRKYVEKLQAQLNDPNGEYHKAEKRFQDIDAERDKVRREIRDLKEAGKDLEAAAREVALKDIEARWQRQRDRFNLAIQERKTLQESIATATKQLHEDERALARLSGAPSSSASPSGGSDAPLAVPTSAAKAKEKSASPSLSPPALLSAPSSPLAPSAPAAASSPSIPVLPPNNRVSREVERAREEAKLKEEAAKKAESKVQSISERIETLTENIALTKKLLQDARRRADFEQQTKAQLEKELQQKTSAKAPNAELQDIQRRIDLAQQRFQQAFAEIHSTTDHLHDLQEELNRLQAAQVRALHDAAAKKQAAEAAEERIAQLQNPFRPRNIVHWLLSHGPRLLFIALGTFVFYRLSRTFSRRLVQILSQGA
;
A
#
# COMPACT_ATOMS: atom_id res chain seq x y z
N MET A 1 -34.67 40.75 7.72
CA MET A 1 -35.71 39.79 7.32
C MET A 1 -35.30 38.40 7.78
N ALA A 2 -36.22 37.71 8.46
CA ALA A 2 -36.25 36.30 8.90
C ALA A 2 -35.11 35.83 9.86
N GLU A 3 -35.32 35.78 11.18
CA GLU A 3 -36.03 34.74 11.98
C GLU A 3 -35.31 33.37 11.98
N ALA A 4 -34.59 33.01 13.05
CA ALA A 4 -35.05 32.40 14.30
C ALA A 4 -35.49 30.92 14.18
N SER A 5 -34.69 29.99 14.71
CA SER A 5 -35.16 28.65 15.09
C SER A 5 -34.25 28.04 16.17
N GLY A 6 -34.44 28.51 17.41
CA GLY A 6 -34.13 27.73 18.60
C GLY A 6 -35.42 27.12 19.12
N GLN A 7 -35.57 25.80 19.03
CA GLN A 7 -36.67 25.07 19.66
C GLN A 7 -36.14 24.09 20.70
N LYS A 8 -36.30 24.50 21.96
CA LYS A 8 -36.33 23.61 23.12
C LYS A 8 -37.68 22.90 23.12
N LEU A 9 -37.69 21.56 23.24
CA LEU A 9 -38.87 20.81 23.63
C LEU A 9 -38.53 19.96 24.86
N THR A 10 -38.91 20.52 26.01
CA THR A 10 -39.22 19.81 27.24
C THR A 10 -40.56 19.08 27.06
N ALA A 11 -40.60 17.77 27.31
CA ALA A 11 -41.82 17.06 27.69
C ALA A 11 -41.47 15.80 28.48
N ARG A 12 -41.35 15.97 29.79
CA ARG A 12 -41.51 14.90 30.80
C ARG A 12 -42.97 14.94 31.27
N ASN A 13 -43.52 13.76 31.53
CA ASN A 13 -44.80 13.46 32.21
C ASN A 13 -46.03 13.26 31.31
N LEU A 14 -46.23 12.03 30.83
CA LEU A 14 -47.46 11.24 31.00
C LEU A 14 -47.26 9.91 30.23
N VAL A 15 -47.34 8.78 30.92
CA VAL A 15 -47.88 7.45 30.52
C VAL A 15 -47.28 6.42 31.51
N LEU A 16 -47.65 6.55 32.79
CA LEU A 16 -47.68 5.42 33.72
C LEU A 16 -49.16 5.06 33.82
N GLY A 17 -49.63 4.11 33.02
CA GLY A 17 -51.05 3.74 33.02
C GLY A 17 -51.55 2.77 31.96
N SER A 18 -50.68 2.07 31.22
CA SER A 18 -51.14 1.06 30.23
C SER A 18 -50.27 -0.20 30.13
N LEU A 19 -49.32 -0.42 31.05
CA LEU A 19 -48.44 -1.59 31.02
C LEU A 19 -48.97 -2.82 31.79
N GLY A 20 -50.10 -2.71 32.47
CA GLY A 20 -50.63 -3.78 33.34
C GLY A 20 -51.54 -4.81 32.64
N VAL A 21 -52.05 -4.52 31.44
CA VAL A 21 -53.06 -5.38 30.77
C VAL A 21 -52.48 -6.13 29.55
N LEU A 22 -51.39 -5.66 28.95
CA LEU A 22 -50.77 -6.34 27.79
C LEU A 22 -49.92 -7.56 28.19
N VAL A 23 -49.44 -7.63 29.45
CA VAL A 23 -48.63 -8.77 29.94
C VAL A 23 -49.51 -10.00 30.23
N LEU A 24 -50.81 -9.84 30.50
CA LEU A 24 -51.72 -10.97 30.70
C LEU A 24 -52.28 -11.58 29.39
N LEU A 25 -52.28 -10.84 28.28
CA LEU A 25 -52.70 -11.38 26.97
C LEU A 25 -51.55 -12.03 26.18
N LEU A 26 -50.29 -11.70 26.46
CA LEU A 26 -49.12 -12.40 25.89
C LEU A 26 -48.72 -13.67 26.66
N SER A 27 -49.22 -13.86 27.88
CA SER A 27 -48.96 -15.06 28.70
C SER A 27 -49.90 -16.23 28.38
N GLY A 28 -51.02 -15.99 27.69
CA GLY A 28 -52.03 -17.01 27.36
C GLY A 28 -51.77 -17.80 26.07
N LEU A 29 -50.78 -17.38 25.27
CA LEU A 29 -50.46 -18.00 23.97
C LEU A 29 -49.24 -18.95 24.03
N TRP A 30 -48.95 -19.51 25.20
CA TRP A 30 -47.86 -20.48 25.42
C TRP A 30 -48.36 -21.87 25.89
N LEU A 31 -49.66 -22.14 25.77
CA LEU A 31 -50.26 -23.43 26.19
C LEU A 31 -50.92 -24.23 25.05
N ILE A 32 -50.68 -23.88 23.79
CA ILE A 32 -51.20 -24.61 22.63
C ILE A 32 -50.00 -25.20 21.85
N ASP A 33 -49.93 -26.53 21.84
CA ASP A 33 -49.03 -27.42 21.10
C ASP A 33 -47.50 -27.23 21.24
N PRO A 34 -46.82 -28.01 22.12
CA PRO A 34 -45.36 -28.12 22.11
C PRO A 34 -44.77 -28.81 20.86
N ASP A 35 -45.61 -29.37 19.97
CA ASP A 35 -45.19 -30.01 18.71
C ASP A 35 -45.41 -29.13 17.45
N ALA A 36 -45.94 -27.90 17.59
CA ALA A 36 -46.19 -27.00 16.46
C ALA A 36 -45.04 -26.05 16.11
N PHE A 37 -43.88 -26.20 16.75
CA PHE A 37 -42.66 -25.53 16.29
C PHE A 37 -41.98 -26.42 15.26
N PRO A 38 -42.01 -26.07 13.96
CA PRO A 38 -41.09 -26.67 13.02
C PRO A 38 -39.68 -26.32 13.52
N VAL A 39 -39.00 -27.28 14.14
CA VAL A 39 -37.54 -27.40 14.08
C VAL A 39 -37.17 -27.69 12.63
N GLY A 40 -37.50 -26.75 11.75
CA GLY A 40 -36.74 -26.56 10.54
C GLY A 40 -35.33 -26.32 11.03
N SER A 41 -34.42 -27.22 10.66
CA SER A 41 -33.02 -26.85 10.53
C SER A 41 -33.00 -25.56 9.70
N VAL A 42 -32.94 -24.42 10.39
CA VAL A 42 -32.53 -23.16 9.80
C VAL A 42 -31.04 -23.35 9.52
N THR A 43 -30.74 -24.16 8.51
CA THR A 43 -29.86 -23.70 7.44
C THR A 43 -30.49 -22.37 7.02
N GLU A 44 -30.08 -21.31 7.71
CA GLU A 44 -30.21 -19.95 7.25
C GLU A 44 -29.55 -20.00 5.88
N ALA A 45 -30.38 -20.19 4.85
CA ALA A 45 -29.96 -20.21 3.49
C ALA A 45 -29.41 -18.82 3.27
N GLU A 46 -28.10 -18.72 3.42
CA GLU A 46 -27.21 -17.64 3.03
C GLU A 46 -27.88 -16.92 1.86
N GLY A 47 -28.56 -15.82 2.18
CA GLY A 47 -29.34 -15.08 1.20
C GLY A 47 -28.39 -14.76 0.05
N PRO A 48 -28.78 -15.02 -1.21
CA PRO A 48 -27.85 -14.95 -2.33
C PRO A 48 -27.17 -13.58 -2.29
N ALA A 49 -25.86 -13.59 -2.06
CA ALA A 49 -25.06 -12.39 -2.02
C ALA A 49 -25.39 -11.55 -3.27
N PRO A 50 -25.53 -10.21 -3.14
CA PRO A 50 -25.89 -9.36 -4.27
C PRO A 50 -24.99 -9.70 -5.46
N ALA A 51 -25.62 -10.12 -6.56
CA ALA A 51 -24.91 -10.57 -7.74
C ALA A 51 -23.97 -9.45 -8.21
N LEU A 52 -22.66 -9.66 -8.00
CA LEU A 52 -21.64 -8.75 -8.50
C LEU A 52 -21.78 -8.65 -10.03
N PRO A 53 -21.48 -7.49 -10.64
CA PRO A 53 -21.51 -7.33 -12.08
C PRO A 53 -20.81 -8.49 -12.79
N SER A 54 -21.39 -9.01 -13.87
CA SER A 54 -20.86 -10.17 -14.62
C SER A 54 -19.42 -9.99 -15.11
N GLU A 55 -18.93 -8.75 -15.13
CA GLU A 55 -17.54 -8.37 -15.42
C GLU A 55 -16.51 -8.92 -14.41
N TYR A 56 -16.96 -9.32 -13.21
CA TYR A 56 -16.11 -9.92 -12.16
C TYR A 56 -15.98 -11.45 -12.24
N ASN A 57 -16.70 -12.12 -13.16
CA ASN A 57 -16.64 -13.58 -13.33
C ASN A 57 -15.46 -14.06 -14.16
N THR A 58 -14.47 -13.20 -14.45
CA THR A 58 -13.21 -13.69 -15.02
C THR A 58 -12.51 -14.57 -13.98
N PRO A 59 -12.26 -15.86 -14.27
CA PRO A 59 -11.60 -16.74 -13.31
C PRO A 59 -10.26 -16.13 -12.91
N PRO A 60 -9.87 -16.24 -11.62
CA PRO A 60 -8.60 -15.71 -11.17
C PRO A 60 -7.48 -16.32 -12.01
N LEU A 61 -6.57 -15.47 -12.51
CA LEU A 61 -5.38 -15.89 -13.26
C LEU A 61 -4.70 -17.05 -12.55
N SER A 62 -4.28 -18.05 -13.32
CA SER A 62 -3.49 -19.15 -12.78
C SER A 62 -2.23 -18.61 -12.11
N GLU A 63 -1.71 -19.30 -11.10
CA GLU A 63 -0.46 -18.92 -10.44
C GLU A 63 0.70 -18.83 -11.43
N ALA A 64 0.79 -19.76 -12.38
CA ALA A 64 1.77 -19.73 -13.46
C ALA A 64 1.64 -18.49 -14.36
N GLU A 65 0.41 -18.06 -14.66
CA GLU A 65 0.16 -16.85 -15.46
C GLU A 65 0.53 -15.58 -14.68
N ARG A 66 0.27 -15.54 -13.37
CA ARG A 66 0.68 -14.43 -12.50
C ARG A 66 2.21 -14.32 -12.45
N ILE A 67 2.90 -15.45 -12.28
CA ILE A 67 4.37 -15.53 -12.29
C ILE A 67 4.92 -15.05 -13.64
N ALA A 68 4.40 -15.56 -14.76
CA ALA A 68 4.88 -15.19 -16.09
C ALA A 68 4.66 -13.69 -16.39
N ARG A 69 3.52 -13.13 -15.99
CA ARG A 69 3.25 -11.68 -16.14
C ARG A 69 4.20 -10.83 -15.30
N LEU A 70 4.43 -11.24 -14.06
CA LEU A 70 5.33 -10.52 -13.15
C LEU A 70 6.80 -10.61 -13.60
N GLN A 71 7.24 -11.76 -14.12
CA GLN A 71 8.56 -11.88 -14.73
C GLN A 71 8.72 -10.95 -15.93
N ARG A 72 7.71 -10.89 -16.80
CA ARG A 72 7.71 -9.98 -17.94
C ARG A 72 7.77 -8.51 -17.51
N SER A 73 6.99 -8.11 -16.48
CA SER A 73 7.03 -6.73 -15.99
C SER A 73 8.39 -6.40 -15.35
N ILE A 74 9.00 -7.33 -14.60
CA ILE A 74 10.36 -7.19 -14.07
C ILE A 74 11.37 -6.98 -15.20
N ASP A 75 11.31 -7.78 -16.26
CA ASP A 75 12.25 -7.67 -17.38
C ASP A 75 12.07 -6.36 -18.16
N GLU A 76 10.83 -5.92 -18.38
CA GLU A 76 10.51 -4.63 -18.99
C GLU A 76 11.02 -3.48 -18.11
N GLN A 77 10.81 -3.55 -16.79
CA GLN A 77 11.26 -2.55 -15.83
C GLN A 77 12.80 -2.50 -15.72
N ARG A 78 13.50 -3.64 -15.77
CA ARG A 78 14.97 -3.69 -15.80
C ARG A 78 15.52 -2.98 -17.03
N LYS A 79 14.96 -3.27 -18.21
CA LYS A 79 15.33 -2.60 -19.46
C LYS A 79 15.08 -1.10 -19.37
N TYR A 80 13.98 -0.70 -18.74
CA TYR A 80 13.67 0.71 -18.52
C TYR A 80 14.70 1.40 -17.60
N VAL A 81 15.01 0.80 -16.45
CA VAL A 81 16.05 1.32 -15.53
C VAL A 81 17.41 1.41 -16.21
N GLU A 82 17.82 0.37 -16.95
CA GLU A 82 19.07 0.37 -17.71
C GLU A 82 19.10 1.48 -18.76
N LYS A 83 17.99 1.68 -19.50
CA LYS A 83 17.84 2.79 -20.45
C LYS A 83 18.01 4.15 -19.77
N LEU A 84 17.35 4.38 -18.64
CA LEU A 84 17.45 5.64 -17.90
C LEU A 84 18.87 5.86 -17.36
N GLN A 85 19.52 4.81 -16.84
CA GLN A 85 20.91 4.88 -16.38
C GLN A 85 21.88 5.17 -17.52
N ALA A 86 21.68 4.57 -18.69
CA ALA A 86 22.47 4.86 -19.88
C ALA A 86 22.30 6.32 -20.32
N GLN A 87 21.09 6.86 -20.30
CA GLN A 87 20.82 8.28 -20.58
C GLN A 87 21.49 9.21 -19.55
N LEU A 88 21.44 8.86 -18.25
CA LEU A 88 22.03 9.66 -17.17
C LEU A 88 23.56 9.71 -17.25
N ASN A 89 24.18 8.61 -17.67
CA ASN A 89 25.64 8.43 -17.69
C ASN A 89 26.29 8.70 -19.06
N ASP A 90 25.52 9.10 -20.07
CA ASP A 90 26.06 9.42 -21.38
C ASP A 90 27.00 10.65 -21.30
N PRO A 91 28.32 10.50 -21.54
CA PRO A 91 29.25 11.63 -21.53
C PRO A 91 28.92 12.66 -22.62
N ASN A 92 28.23 12.23 -23.68
CA ASN A 92 27.72 13.09 -24.74
C ASN A 92 26.25 13.47 -24.53
N GLY A 93 25.71 13.29 -23.33
CA GLY A 93 24.34 13.65 -22.98
C GLY A 93 24.08 15.15 -23.09
N GLU A 94 22.81 15.53 -23.16
CA GLU A 94 22.40 16.94 -23.31
C GLU A 94 22.86 17.83 -22.15
N TYR A 95 22.99 17.27 -20.93
CA TYR A 95 23.54 17.98 -19.79
C TYR A 95 24.96 18.49 -20.04
N HIS A 96 25.90 17.61 -20.39
CA HIS A 96 27.29 17.99 -20.61
C HIS A 96 27.46 18.90 -21.83
N LYS A 97 26.67 18.67 -22.89
CA LYS A 97 26.64 19.56 -24.06
C LYS A 97 26.13 20.95 -23.70
N ALA A 98 25.06 21.06 -22.92
CA ALA A 98 24.48 22.33 -22.50
C ALA A 98 25.41 23.08 -21.52
N GLU A 99 26.00 22.36 -20.57
CA GLU A 99 27.00 22.90 -19.63
C GLU A 99 28.19 23.52 -20.35
N LYS A 100 28.83 22.76 -21.26
CA LYS A 100 29.99 23.24 -22.00
C LYS A 100 29.65 24.49 -22.82
N ARG A 101 28.53 24.48 -23.55
CA ARG A 101 28.09 25.62 -24.36
C ARG A 101 27.78 26.84 -23.51
N PHE A 102 27.18 26.62 -22.34
CA PHE A 102 26.90 27.69 -21.40
C PHE A 102 28.20 28.32 -20.87
N GLN A 103 29.19 27.50 -20.50
CA GLN A 103 30.51 27.99 -20.09
C GLN A 103 31.21 28.76 -21.22
N ASP A 104 31.16 28.26 -22.45
CA ASP A 104 31.77 28.91 -23.62
C ASP A 104 31.17 30.32 -23.86
N ILE A 105 29.83 30.45 -23.85
CA ILE A 105 29.15 31.74 -24.08
C ILE A 105 29.29 32.70 -22.88
N ASP A 106 29.37 32.17 -21.66
CA ASP A 106 29.61 32.97 -20.46
C ASP A 106 31.03 33.56 -20.47
N ALA A 107 32.02 32.77 -20.84
CA ALA A 107 33.40 33.24 -21.04
C ALA A 107 33.50 34.28 -22.18
N GLU A 108 32.79 34.09 -23.29
CA GLU A 108 32.71 35.07 -24.38
C GLU A 108 32.12 36.40 -23.89
N ARG A 109 31.00 36.34 -23.16
CA ARG A 109 30.34 37.52 -22.59
C ARG A 109 31.27 38.29 -21.65
N ASP A 110 31.94 37.59 -20.75
CA ASP A 110 32.81 38.21 -19.76
C ASP A 110 34.09 38.76 -20.40
N LYS A 111 34.58 38.16 -21.49
CA LYS A 111 35.65 38.72 -22.31
C LYS A 111 35.22 40.04 -22.95
N VAL A 112 34.06 40.08 -23.62
CA VAL A 112 33.56 41.31 -24.28
C VAL A 112 33.28 42.43 -23.27
N ARG A 113 32.76 42.09 -22.07
CA ARG A 113 32.57 43.07 -21.00
C ARG A 113 33.88 43.69 -20.51
N ARG A 114 34.96 42.90 -20.44
CA ARG A 114 36.30 43.42 -20.12
C ARG A 114 36.82 44.31 -21.24
N GLU A 115 36.74 43.88 -22.49
CA GLU A 115 37.14 44.70 -23.64
C GLU A 115 36.41 46.05 -23.69
N ILE A 116 35.10 46.08 -23.40
CA ILE A 116 34.33 47.34 -23.32
C ILE A 116 34.87 48.24 -22.21
N ARG A 117 35.21 47.68 -21.04
CA ARG A 117 35.77 48.44 -19.92
C ARG A 117 37.13 49.02 -20.29
N ASP A 118 38.02 48.21 -20.85
CA ASP A 118 39.37 48.61 -21.26
C ASP A 118 39.31 49.72 -22.34
N LEU A 119 38.36 49.62 -23.29
CA LEU A 119 38.13 50.65 -24.31
C LEU A 119 37.63 51.97 -23.71
N LYS A 120 36.75 51.93 -22.71
CA LYS A 120 36.28 53.13 -22.00
C LYS A 120 37.40 53.77 -21.19
N GLU A 121 38.21 52.98 -20.49
CA GLU A 121 39.38 53.47 -19.76
C GLU A 121 40.43 54.09 -20.68
N ALA A 122 40.55 53.58 -21.92
CA ALA A 122 41.41 54.14 -22.96
C ALA A 122 40.81 55.38 -23.68
N GLY A 123 39.62 55.86 -23.30
CA GLY A 123 38.95 57.00 -23.94
C GLY A 123 38.41 56.73 -25.35
N LYS A 124 38.20 55.46 -25.72
CA LYS A 124 37.73 55.03 -27.05
C LYS A 124 36.22 54.76 -27.05
N ASP A 125 35.43 55.79 -26.77
CA ASP A 125 33.98 55.65 -26.53
C ASP A 125 33.22 55.09 -27.74
N LEU A 126 33.60 55.45 -28.97
CA LEU A 126 32.96 54.95 -30.19
C LEU A 126 33.18 53.44 -30.40
N GLU A 127 34.39 52.94 -30.15
CA GLU A 127 34.70 51.51 -30.24
C GLU A 127 33.97 50.73 -29.12
N ALA A 128 33.93 51.30 -27.91
CA ALA A 128 33.19 50.72 -26.79
C ALA A 128 31.69 50.62 -27.11
N ALA A 129 31.07 51.68 -27.66
CA ALA A 129 29.67 51.68 -28.06
C ALA A 129 29.37 50.63 -29.14
N ALA A 130 30.25 50.44 -30.12
CA ALA A 130 30.09 49.37 -31.12
C ALA A 130 30.15 47.97 -30.49
N ARG A 131 31.03 47.76 -29.50
CA ARG A 131 31.12 46.49 -28.75
C ARG A 131 29.94 46.26 -27.82
N GLU A 132 29.33 47.30 -27.28
CA GLU A 132 28.09 47.20 -26.50
C GLU A 132 26.91 46.67 -27.34
N VAL A 133 26.85 47.00 -28.63
CA VAL A 133 25.85 46.41 -29.55
C VAL A 133 26.09 44.91 -29.68
N ALA A 134 27.33 44.47 -29.90
CA ALA A 134 27.67 43.04 -29.98
C ALA A 134 27.42 42.30 -28.65
N LEU A 135 27.60 42.98 -27.51
CA LEU A 135 27.30 42.41 -26.19
C LEU A 135 25.82 42.07 -26.05
N LYS A 136 24.89 42.87 -26.60
CA LYS A 136 23.44 42.57 -26.57
C LYS A 136 23.11 41.25 -27.27
N ASP A 137 23.74 41.00 -28.41
CA ASP A 137 23.56 39.74 -29.14
C ASP A 137 24.11 38.54 -28.34
N ILE A 138 25.28 38.70 -27.72
CA ILE A 138 25.89 37.70 -26.83
C ILE A 138 24.99 37.44 -25.61
N GLU A 139 24.43 38.47 -25.00
CA GLU A 139 23.52 38.34 -23.86
C GLU A 139 22.24 37.57 -24.23
N ALA A 140 21.67 37.83 -25.42
CA ALA A 140 20.54 37.06 -25.93
C ALA A 140 20.89 35.58 -26.22
N ARG A 141 22.12 35.29 -26.70
CA ARG A 141 22.61 33.91 -26.84
C ARG A 141 22.84 33.25 -25.48
N TRP A 142 23.45 33.96 -24.55
CA TRP A 142 23.70 33.50 -23.18
C TRP A 142 22.40 33.13 -22.48
N GLN A 143 21.37 33.97 -22.59
CA GLN A 143 20.07 33.71 -21.98
C GLN A 143 19.45 32.40 -22.49
N ARG A 144 19.49 32.16 -23.80
CA ARG A 144 19.01 30.91 -24.39
C ARG A 144 19.81 29.69 -23.94
N GLN A 145 21.14 29.79 -23.85
CA GLN A 145 21.97 28.69 -23.34
C GLN A 145 21.73 28.43 -21.85
N ARG A 146 21.50 29.48 -21.06
CA ARG A 146 21.11 29.37 -19.65
C ARG A 146 19.81 28.59 -19.50
N ASP A 147 18.79 28.96 -20.28
CA ASP A 147 17.47 28.31 -20.20
C ASP A 147 17.56 26.83 -20.63
N ARG A 148 18.36 26.53 -21.66
CA ARG A 148 18.67 25.15 -22.07
C ARG A 148 19.42 24.37 -20.98
N PHE A 149 20.41 24.98 -20.34
CA PHE A 149 21.17 24.32 -19.27
C PHE A 149 20.30 24.06 -18.04
N ASN A 150 19.43 25.01 -17.67
CA ASN A 150 18.45 24.83 -16.61
C ASN A 150 17.47 23.69 -16.92
N LEU A 151 16.99 23.58 -18.16
CA LEU A 151 16.17 22.44 -18.60
C LEU A 151 16.94 21.13 -18.46
N ALA A 152 18.20 21.07 -18.90
CA ALA A 152 19.02 19.87 -18.78
C ALA A 152 19.31 19.47 -17.31
N ILE A 153 19.42 20.44 -16.40
CA ILE A 153 19.52 20.18 -14.95
C ILE A 153 18.21 19.57 -14.44
N GLN A 154 17.06 20.10 -14.84
CA GLN A 154 15.74 19.58 -14.43
C GLN A 154 15.55 18.14 -14.93
N GLU A 155 15.83 17.90 -16.21
CA GLU A 155 15.78 16.56 -16.81
C GLU A 155 16.66 15.56 -16.07
N ARG A 156 17.91 15.93 -15.77
CA ARG A 156 18.84 15.07 -15.00
C ARG A 156 18.28 14.70 -13.63
N LYS A 157 17.68 15.67 -12.92
CA LYS A 157 17.05 15.42 -11.61
C LYS A 157 15.84 14.48 -11.76
N THR A 158 14.98 14.74 -12.74
CA THR A 158 13.82 13.88 -13.01
C THR A 158 14.24 12.46 -13.38
N LEU A 159 15.32 12.28 -14.16
CA LEU A 159 15.89 10.97 -14.46
C LEU A 159 16.38 10.26 -13.19
N GLN A 160 17.08 10.95 -12.29
CA GLN A 160 17.53 10.37 -11.01
C GLN A 160 16.36 9.93 -10.13
N GLU A 161 15.34 10.78 -9.99
CA GLU A 161 14.10 10.47 -9.27
C GLU A 161 13.40 9.25 -9.90
N SER A 162 13.26 9.24 -11.23
CA SER A 162 12.64 8.15 -11.98
C SER A 162 13.40 6.83 -11.82
N ILE A 163 14.74 6.83 -11.88
CA ILE A 163 15.56 5.64 -11.63
C ILE A 163 15.34 5.11 -10.22
N ALA A 164 15.31 5.99 -9.20
CA ALA A 164 15.11 5.59 -7.81
C ALA A 164 13.73 4.94 -7.61
N THR A 165 12.65 5.58 -8.09
CA THR A 165 11.29 5.03 -8.00
C THR A 165 11.14 3.73 -8.81
N ALA A 166 11.71 3.69 -10.02
CA ALA A 166 11.66 2.50 -10.87
C ALA A 166 12.40 1.30 -10.25
N THR A 167 13.53 1.56 -9.56
CA THR A 167 14.31 0.53 -8.84
C THR A 167 13.55 0.03 -7.59
N LYS A 168 12.86 0.93 -6.87
CA LYS A 168 11.99 0.54 -5.76
C LYS A 168 10.88 -0.39 -6.23
N GLN A 169 10.19 -0.04 -7.33
CA GLN A 169 9.15 -0.88 -7.95
C GLN A 169 9.71 -2.24 -8.37
N LEU A 170 10.90 -2.27 -8.97
CA LEU A 170 11.58 -3.51 -9.35
C LEU A 170 11.78 -4.45 -8.15
N HIS A 171 12.29 -3.93 -7.04
CA HIS A 171 12.49 -4.72 -5.83
C HIS A 171 11.18 -5.17 -5.17
N GLU A 172 10.11 -4.40 -5.28
CA GLU A 172 8.76 -4.81 -4.86
C GLU A 172 8.26 -6.00 -5.69
N ASP A 173 8.43 -5.93 -7.01
CA ASP A 173 8.04 -7.00 -7.93
C ASP A 173 8.88 -8.27 -7.78
N GLU A 174 10.19 -8.14 -7.59
CA GLU A 174 11.08 -9.28 -7.30
C GLU A 174 10.69 -9.98 -5.99
N ARG A 175 10.33 -9.22 -4.96
CA ARG A 175 9.83 -9.78 -3.69
C ARG A 175 8.48 -10.47 -3.87
N ALA A 176 7.57 -9.90 -4.67
CA ALA A 176 6.31 -10.53 -4.99
C ALA A 176 6.51 -11.84 -5.77
N LEU A 177 7.47 -11.88 -6.70
CA LEU A 177 7.83 -13.06 -7.47
C LEU A 177 8.43 -14.16 -6.57
N ALA A 178 9.31 -13.79 -5.64
CA ALA A 178 9.88 -14.73 -4.66
C ALA A 178 8.78 -15.38 -3.79
N ARG A 179 7.78 -14.60 -3.37
CA ARG A 179 6.62 -15.11 -2.61
C ARG A 179 5.77 -16.09 -3.43
N LEU A 180 5.50 -15.77 -4.69
CA LEU A 180 4.69 -16.62 -5.58
C LEU A 180 5.42 -17.89 -6.03
N SER A 181 6.75 -17.85 -6.14
CA SER A 181 7.55 -19.02 -6.51
C SER A 181 7.81 -19.98 -5.35
N GLY A 182 7.32 -19.67 -4.14
CA GLY A 182 7.55 -20.48 -2.95
C GLY A 182 9.02 -20.49 -2.48
N ALA A 183 9.87 -19.64 -3.06
CA ALA A 183 11.22 -19.44 -2.57
C ALA A 183 11.12 -18.92 -1.13
N PRO A 184 11.88 -19.47 -0.16
CA PRO A 184 11.85 -18.96 1.20
C PRO A 184 12.20 -17.48 1.11
N SER A 185 11.24 -16.62 1.46
CA SER A 185 11.42 -15.18 1.49
C SER A 185 12.62 -14.96 2.41
N SER A 186 13.79 -14.68 1.82
CA SER A 186 15.00 -14.27 2.53
C SER A 186 14.74 -12.87 3.06
N SER A 187 13.80 -12.75 4.00
CA SER A 187 13.50 -11.57 4.77
C SER A 187 14.58 -11.42 5.82
N ALA A 188 15.83 -11.26 5.38
CA ALA A 188 16.72 -10.34 6.05
C ALA A 188 16.16 -8.95 5.75
N SER A 189 15.11 -8.59 6.49
CA SER A 189 14.66 -7.21 6.57
C SER A 189 15.90 -6.37 6.92
N PRO A 190 16.21 -5.28 6.21
CA PRO A 190 17.17 -4.30 6.68
C PRO A 190 16.53 -3.59 7.88
N SER A 191 16.46 -4.26 9.03
CA SER A 191 16.17 -3.59 10.29
C SER A 191 17.31 -2.63 10.54
N GLY A 192 16.96 -1.35 10.71
CA GLY A 192 17.86 -0.22 10.87
C GLY A 192 19.10 -0.55 11.72
N GLY A 193 20.25 -0.39 11.07
CA GLY A 193 21.56 -0.50 11.70
C GLY A 193 22.50 0.52 11.07
N SER A 194 22.21 1.81 11.22
CA SER A 194 23.19 2.89 11.29
C SER A 194 22.51 4.25 11.47
N ASP A 195 22.12 4.54 12.71
CA ASP A 195 22.49 5.83 13.28
C ASP A 195 24.02 5.82 13.46
N ALA A 196 24.73 6.14 12.40
CA ALA A 196 26.11 6.59 12.47
C ALA A 196 26.10 8.05 12.00
N PRO A 197 26.41 9.02 12.87
CA PRO A 197 26.33 10.43 12.52
C PRO A 197 27.29 10.74 11.36
N LEU A 198 26.73 11.39 10.34
CA LEU A 198 27.42 11.99 9.21
C LEU A 198 28.58 12.88 9.70
N ALA A 199 29.79 12.33 9.68
CA ALA A 199 31.00 13.13 9.63
C ALA A 199 31.09 13.74 8.23
N VAL A 200 30.95 15.06 8.20
CA VAL A 200 31.10 15.92 7.02
C VAL A 200 32.52 15.77 6.45
N PRO A 201 32.72 15.45 5.16
CA PRO A 201 34.03 15.59 4.54
C PRO A 201 34.23 17.04 4.09
N THR A 202 34.87 17.83 4.93
CA THR A 202 35.59 19.04 4.51
C THR A 202 36.80 18.61 3.69
N SER A 203 36.72 18.80 2.37
CA SER A 203 37.86 18.73 1.48
C SER A 203 38.67 20.03 1.59
N ALA A 204 39.76 20.00 2.35
CA ALA A 204 40.87 20.94 2.21
C ALA A 204 42.18 20.35 2.77
N ALA A 205 43.12 20.16 1.85
CA ALA A 205 44.57 20.32 2.03
C ALA A 205 45.35 19.41 3.02
N LYS A 206 46.16 18.54 2.39
CA LYS A 206 47.64 18.48 2.55
C LYS A 206 48.20 18.25 3.98
N ALA A 207 48.51 16.99 4.32
CA ALA A 207 49.75 16.65 5.05
C ALA A 207 50.02 15.15 5.01
N LYS A 208 51.32 14.84 5.10
CA LYS A 208 52.03 13.60 4.80
C LYS A 208 52.48 12.99 6.13
N GLU A 209 52.10 11.75 6.45
CA GLU A 209 52.73 10.88 7.47
C GLU A 209 52.05 9.50 7.44
N LYS A 210 52.63 8.46 6.82
CA LYS A 210 53.60 7.51 7.39
C LYS A 210 53.24 7.04 8.80
N SER A 211 52.54 5.91 8.90
CA SER A 211 52.74 4.91 9.97
C SER A 211 52.06 3.59 9.65
N ALA A 212 52.64 2.53 10.19
CA ALA A 212 52.57 1.14 9.76
C ALA A 212 51.34 0.37 10.29
N SER A 213 51.08 -0.79 9.67
CA SER A 213 50.18 -1.85 10.16
C SER A 213 50.52 -2.33 11.57
N PRO A 214 49.60 -3.04 12.25
CA PRO A 214 49.62 -4.50 12.15
C PRO A 214 48.26 -5.22 12.11
N SER A 215 48.33 -6.41 11.52
CA SER A 215 47.43 -7.56 11.60
C SER A 215 47.02 -7.94 13.02
N LEU A 216 45.77 -8.38 13.22
CA LEU A 216 45.37 -9.32 14.27
C LEU A 216 44.09 -10.08 13.87
N SER A 217 44.23 -11.37 13.58
CA SER A 217 43.15 -12.39 13.62
C SER A 217 42.85 -12.81 15.07
N PRO A 218 41.65 -13.32 15.35
CA PRO A 218 41.51 -14.41 16.34
C PRO A 218 40.45 -15.47 15.90
N PRO A 219 40.19 -16.58 16.64
CA PRO A 219 40.29 -17.93 16.11
C PRO A 219 38.96 -18.71 16.09
N ALA A 220 39.01 -19.91 15.51
CA ALA A 220 37.97 -20.93 15.54
C ALA A 220 37.65 -21.44 16.96
N LEU A 221 36.38 -21.78 17.23
CA LEU A 221 36.02 -22.80 18.22
C LEU A 221 34.85 -23.66 17.74
N LEU A 222 35.08 -24.96 17.93
CA LEU A 222 34.23 -26.13 17.73
C LEU A 222 33.04 -26.15 18.71
N SER A 223 31.93 -26.83 18.35
CA SER A 223 31.32 -27.94 19.13
C SER A 223 29.95 -28.36 18.59
N ALA A 224 29.81 -29.66 18.33
CA ALA A 224 28.55 -30.40 18.14
C ALA A 224 27.79 -30.59 19.49
N PRO A 225 26.57 -31.17 19.57
CA PRO A 225 26.41 -32.62 19.34
C PRO A 225 25.08 -33.07 18.69
N SER A 226 25.18 -34.29 18.15
CA SER A 226 24.17 -35.21 17.67
C SER A 226 23.26 -35.74 18.79
N SER A 227 22.05 -36.22 18.45
CA SER A 227 21.38 -37.46 18.93
C SER A 227 19.86 -37.45 18.67
N PRO A 228 19.14 -38.59 18.70
CA PRO A 228 19.50 -39.93 18.23
C PRO A 228 18.36 -40.65 17.44
N LEU A 229 18.75 -41.80 16.86
CA LEU A 229 17.89 -42.87 16.35
C LEU A 229 16.92 -43.46 17.40
N ALA A 230 15.73 -43.85 16.92
CA ALA A 230 14.89 -45.05 17.17
C ALA A 230 14.71 -45.62 18.61
N PRO A 231 13.53 -46.19 18.92
CA PRO A 231 13.38 -47.64 18.73
C PRO A 231 12.00 -48.14 18.27
N SER A 232 12.03 -49.38 17.80
CA SER A 232 10.95 -50.24 17.29
C SER A 232 10.03 -50.83 18.37
N ALA A 233 8.75 -51.05 17.99
CA ALA A 233 7.81 -52.12 18.41
C ALA A 233 7.40 -52.24 19.91
N PRO A 234 6.24 -52.84 20.31
CA PRO A 234 5.42 -53.82 19.59
C PRO A 234 3.90 -53.56 19.54
N ALA A 235 3.26 -54.32 18.66
CA ALA A 235 1.82 -54.51 18.60
C ALA A 235 1.30 -55.18 19.89
N ALA A 236 0.33 -54.54 20.54
CA ALA A 236 -0.53 -55.15 21.54
C ALA A 236 -1.98 -54.91 21.13
N ALA A 237 -2.65 -56.00 20.73
CA ALA A 237 -4.08 -56.06 20.56
C ALA A 237 -4.75 -55.97 21.95
N SER A 238 -5.32 -54.81 22.26
CA SER A 238 -6.20 -54.62 23.40
C SER A 238 -7.62 -54.31 22.90
N SER A 239 -8.53 -55.21 23.28
CA SER A 239 -9.96 -55.20 23.03
C SER A 239 -10.64 -53.88 23.43
N PRO A 240 -11.67 -53.43 22.70
CA PRO A 240 -12.34 -52.15 22.96
C PRO A 240 -13.23 -52.24 24.20
N SER A 241 -12.71 -51.81 25.34
CA SER A 241 -13.53 -51.46 26.50
C SER A 241 -14.10 -50.07 26.25
N ILE A 242 -15.38 -49.98 25.88
CA ILE A 242 -16.10 -48.71 25.65
C ILE A 242 -16.13 -47.94 26.98
N PRO A 243 -15.36 -46.84 27.14
CA PRO A 243 -15.46 -46.00 28.32
C PRO A 243 -16.71 -45.13 28.16
N VAL A 244 -17.67 -45.27 29.07
CA VAL A 244 -18.81 -44.36 29.19
C VAL A 244 -18.28 -43.00 29.60
N LEU A 245 -17.95 -42.15 28.61
CA LEU A 245 -17.47 -40.79 28.82
C LEU A 245 -18.59 -39.94 29.46
N PRO A 246 -18.30 -39.19 30.53
CA PRO A 246 -19.28 -38.29 31.13
C PRO A 246 -19.74 -37.23 30.11
N PRO A 247 -21.05 -36.90 30.08
CA PRO A 247 -21.66 -36.05 29.05
C PRO A 247 -21.09 -34.62 28.99
N ASN A 248 -20.40 -34.16 30.04
CA ASN A 248 -19.85 -32.81 30.14
C ASN A 248 -18.68 -32.54 29.17
N ASN A 249 -17.99 -33.57 28.67
CA ASN A 249 -16.81 -33.40 27.80
C ASN A 249 -17.18 -33.03 26.34
N ARG A 250 -18.43 -33.26 25.92
CA ARG A 250 -18.84 -33.02 24.52
C ARG A 250 -18.91 -31.53 24.17
N VAL A 251 -19.40 -30.70 25.09
CA VAL A 251 -19.50 -29.24 24.91
C VAL A 251 -18.11 -28.60 24.82
N SER A 252 -17.18 -29.05 25.67
CA SER A 252 -15.79 -28.57 25.64
C SER A 252 -15.11 -28.81 24.29
N ARG A 253 -15.32 -29.99 23.68
CA ARG A 253 -14.76 -30.32 22.36
C ARG A 253 -15.36 -29.49 21.22
N GLU A 254 -16.64 -29.15 21.30
CA GLU A 254 -17.30 -28.31 20.29
C GLU A 254 -16.82 -26.85 20.37
N VAL A 255 -16.66 -26.32 21.59
CA VAL A 255 -16.08 -24.98 21.80
C VAL A 255 -14.63 -24.91 21.31
N GLU A 256 -13.85 -25.96 21.56
CA GLU A 256 -12.46 -26.04 21.08
C GLU A 256 -12.37 -26.02 19.55
N ARG A 257 -13.18 -26.83 18.86
CA ARG A 257 -13.27 -26.79 17.38
C ARG A 257 -13.72 -25.44 16.84
N ALA A 258 -14.72 -24.82 17.48
CA ALA A 258 -15.19 -23.49 17.07
C ALA A 258 -14.10 -22.43 17.23
N ARG A 259 -13.26 -22.52 18.27
CA ARG A 259 -12.09 -21.65 18.47
C ARG A 259 -11.02 -21.85 17.40
N GLU A 260 -10.73 -23.10 17.03
CA GLU A 260 -9.82 -23.39 15.92
C GLU A 260 -10.34 -22.82 14.60
N GLU A 261 -11.63 -23.00 14.30
CA GLU A 261 -12.27 -22.44 13.11
C GLU A 261 -12.22 -20.90 13.07
N ALA A 262 -12.54 -20.24 14.19
CA ALA A 262 -12.47 -18.78 14.27
C ALA A 262 -11.03 -18.27 14.07
N LYS A 263 -10.03 -18.92 14.67
CA LYS A 263 -8.62 -18.58 14.45
C LYS A 263 -8.23 -18.70 12.97
N LEU A 264 -8.64 -19.78 12.30
CA LEU A 264 -8.36 -19.97 10.87
C LEU A 264 -9.01 -18.88 10.02
N LYS A 265 -10.25 -18.47 10.34
CA LYS A 265 -10.95 -17.39 9.64
C LYS A 265 -10.36 -16.01 9.93
N GLU A 266 -9.95 -15.75 11.17
CA GLU A 266 -9.24 -14.54 11.57
C GLU A 266 -7.91 -14.40 10.82
N GLU A 267 -7.12 -15.48 10.74
CA GLU A 267 -5.88 -15.51 9.95
C GLU A 267 -6.15 -15.30 8.46
N ALA A 268 -7.24 -15.88 7.93
CA ALA A 268 -7.64 -15.65 6.54
C ALA A 268 -8.04 -14.19 6.28
N ALA A 269 -8.75 -13.56 7.21
CA ALA A 269 -9.10 -12.14 7.16
C ALA A 269 -7.84 -11.26 7.19
N LYS A 270 -6.93 -11.50 8.15
CA LYS A 270 -5.63 -10.79 8.23
C LYS A 270 -4.80 -10.93 6.95
N LYS A 271 -4.75 -12.13 6.35
CA LYS A 271 -4.08 -12.36 5.05
C LYS A 271 -4.73 -11.53 3.95
N ALA A 272 -6.06 -11.46 3.89
CA ALA A 272 -6.77 -10.65 2.90
C ALA A 272 -6.54 -9.14 3.11
N GLU A 273 -6.53 -8.66 4.35
CA GLU A 273 -6.19 -7.27 4.67
C GLU A 273 -4.75 -6.92 4.26
N SER A 274 -3.78 -7.78 4.58
CA SER A 274 -2.38 -7.58 4.15
C SER A 274 -2.24 -7.54 2.63
N LYS A 275 -3.06 -8.30 1.90
CA LYS A 275 -3.11 -8.27 0.43
C LYS A 275 -3.63 -6.91 -0.06
N VAL A 276 -4.70 -6.37 0.55
CA VAL A 276 -5.19 -5.03 0.23
C VAL A 276 -4.11 -3.98 0.46
N GLN A 277 -3.42 -4.03 1.60
CA GLN A 277 -2.31 -3.11 1.91
C GLN A 277 -1.20 -3.17 0.85
N SER A 278 -0.75 -4.39 0.49
CA SER A 278 0.30 -4.57 -0.52
C SER A 278 -0.10 -4.05 -1.91
N ILE A 279 -1.37 -4.17 -2.29
CA ILE A 279 -1.87 -3.62 -3.57
C ILE A 279 -1.90 -2.10 -3.50
N SER A 280 -2.33 -1.52 -2.38
CA SER A 280 -2.36 -0.07 -2.17
C SER A 280 -0.95 0.55 -2.23
N GLU A 281 0.05 -0.07 -1.58
CA GLU A 281 1.45 0.36 -1.65
C GLU A 281 1.98 0.34 -3.09
N ARG A 282 1.67 -0.72 -3.86
CA ARG A 282 2.06 -0.82 -5.27
C ARG A 282 1.38 0.27 -6.13
N ILE A 283 0.11 0.56 -5.87
CA ILE A 283 -0.62 1.64 -6.55
C ILE A 283 0.07 2.98 -6.29
N GLU A 284 0.47 3.26 -5.04
CA GLU A 284 1.17 4.50 -4.68
C GLU A 284 2.49 4.65 -5.45
N THR A 285 3.38 3.64 -5.39
CA THR A 285 4.65 3.64 -6.14
C THR A 285 4.41 3.81 -7.66
N LEU A 286 3.38 3.15 -8.21
CA LEU A 286 3.05 3.28 -9.64
C LEU A 286 2.53 4.68 -10.00
N THR A 287 1.74 5.31 -9.12
CA THR A 287 1.27 6.69 -9.34
C THR A 287 2.42 7.70 -9.29
N GLU A 288 3.40 7.51 -8.40
CA GLU A 288 4.64 8.30 -8.39
C GLU A 288 5.41 8.13 -9.71
N ASN A 289 5.56 6.89 -10.19
CA ASN A 289 6.24 6.61 -11.46
C ASN A 289 5.52 7.27 -12.66
N ILE A 290 4.18 7.21 -12.70
CA ILE A 290 3.37 7.91 -13.70
C ILE A 290 3.60 9.43 -13.65
N ALA A 291 3.66 10.02 -12.46
CA ALA A 291 3.90 11.45 -12.30
C ALA A 291 5.29 11.87 -12.81
N LEU A 292 6.33 11.09 -12.48
CA LEU A 292 7.70 11.31 -12.97
C LEU A 292 7.80 11.12 -14.48
N THR A 293 7.15 10.09 -15.03
CA THR A 293 7.11 9.85 -16.49
C THR A 293 6.40 10.99 -17.23
N LYS A 294 5.31 11.55 -16.67
CA LYS A 294 4.67 12.76 -17.23
C LYS A 294 5.60 13.98 -17.20
N LYS A 295 6.41 14.12 -16.15
CA LYS A 295 7.41 15.19 -16.05
C LYS A 295 8.52 15.03 -17.11
N LEU A 296 9.04 13.81 -17.30
CA LEU A 296 9.97 13.50 -18.39
C LEU A 296 9.37 13.82 -19.77
N LEU A 297 8.10 13.46 -20.00
CA LEU A 297 7.39 13.78 -21.25
C LEU A 297 7.28 15.29 -21.46
N GLN A 298 6.97 16.05 -20.41
CA GLN A 298 6.89 17.50 -20.47
C GLN A 298 8.25 18.14 -20.77
N ASP A 299 9.32 17.65 -20.14
CA ASP A 299 10.67 18.14 -20.36
C ASP A 299 11.12 17.85 -21.80
N ALA A 300 10.87 16.64 -22.31
CA ALA A 300 11.14 16.27 -23.71
C ALA A 300 10.39 17.14 -24.72
N ARG A 301 9.12 17.51 -24.43
CA ARG A 301 8.34 18.46 -25.25
C ARG A 301 8.95 19.86 -25.24
N ARG A 302 9.31 20.38 -24.07
CA ARG A 302 9.99 21.68 -23.95
C ARG A 302 11.32 21.70 -24.72
N ARG A 303 12.07 20.60 -24.67
CA ARG A 303 13.31 20.44 -25.43
C ARG A 303 13.04 20.47 -26.93
N ALA A 304 12.03 19.74 -27.41
CA ALA A 304 11.64 19.75 -28.81
C ALA A 304 11.23 21.16 -29.29
N ASP A 305 10.42 21.86 -28.51
CA ASP A 305 10.01 23.25 -28.80
C ASP A 305 11.23 24.19 -28.87
N PHE A 306 12.18 24.05 -27.95
CA PHE A 306 13.40 24.86 -27.94
C PHE A 306 14.27 24.61 -29.18
N GLU A 307 14.42 23.36 -29.61
CA GLU A 307 15.17 23.03 -30.83
C GLU A 307 14.45 23.53 -32.09
N GLN A 308 13.12 23.47 -32.12
CA GLN A 308 12.32 24.02 -33.22
C GLN A 308 12.45 25.54 -33.31
N GLN A 309 12.38 26.24 -32.18
CA GLN A 309 12.61 27.70 -32.14
C GLN A 309 14.03 28.06 -32.57
N THR A 310 15.02 27.29 -32.13
CA THR A 310 16.42 27.48 -32.52
C THR A 310 16.60 27.31 -34.02
N LYS A 311 16.02 26.26 -34.61
CA LYS A 311 16.02 26.04 -36.06
C LYS A 311 15.41 27.21 -36.82
N ALA A 312 14.19 27.63 -36.44
CA ALA A 312 13.50 28.73 -37.10
C ALA A 312 14.29 30.06 -37.02
N GLN A 313 15.00 30.29 -35.91
CA GLN A 313 15.87 31.45 -35.78
C GLN A 313 17.10 31.37 -36.70
N LEU A 314 17.73 30.20 -36.78
CA LEU A 314 18.88 29.99 -37.67
C LEU A 314 18.49 30.11 -39.15
N GLU A 315 17.28 29.67 -39.52
CA GLU A 315 16.76 29.85 -40.89
C GLU A 315 16.56 31.33 -41.24
N LYS A 316 16.02 32.12 -40.29
CA LYS A 316 15.93 33.58 -40.46
C LYS A 316 17.31 34.24 -40.58
N GLU A 317 18.26 33.80 -39.76
CA GLU A 317 19.65 34.28 -39.81
C GLU A 317 20.30 33.93 -41.16
N LEU A 318 20.09 32.71 -41.67
CA LEU A 318 20.56 32.27 -42.98
C LEU A 318 19.96 33.15 -44.08
N GLN A 319 18.66 33.44 -44.05
CA GLN A 319 18.00 34.29 -45.03
C GLN A 319 18.55 35.73 -45.00
N GLN A 320 18.74 36.29 -43.81
CA GLN A 320 19.30 37.64 -43.62
C GLN A 320 20.75 37.72 -44.10
N LYS A 321 21.58 36.72 -43.79
CA LYS A 321 22.97 36.65 -44.23
C LYS A 321 23.10 36.43 -45.73
N THR A 322 22.19 35.66 -46.31
CA THR A 322 22.12 35.43 -47.76
C THR A 322 21.76 36.73 -48.50
N SER A 323 20.76 37.49 -48.03
CA SER A 323 20.40 38.78 -48.64
C SER A 323 21.50 39.83 -48.49
N ALA A 324 22.27 39.77 -47.39
CA ALA A 324 23.46 40.59 -47.17
C ALA A 324 24.71 40.14 -47.96
N LYS A 325 24.61 39.08 -48.78
CA LYS A 325 25.74 38.49 -49.52
C LYS A 325 26.94 38.13 -48.63
N ALA A 326 26.66 37.57 -47.45
CA ALA A 326 27.69 37.12 -46.53
C ALA A 326 28.59 36.04 -47.17
N PRO A 327 29.83 35.85 -46.69
CA PRO A 327 30.74 34.83 -47.21
C PRO A 327 30.14 33.41 -47.14
N ASN A 328 30.41 32.58 -48.16
CA ASN A 328 29.90 31.20 -48.22
C ASN A 328 30.24 30.35 -46.99
N ALA A 329 31.38 30.62 -46.33
CA ALA A 329 31.78 29.92 -45.11
C ALA A 329 30.81 30.17 -43.94
N GLU A 330 30.28 31.40 -43.79
CA GLU A 330 29.29 31.73 -42.76
C GLU A 330 27.95 31.03 -43.05
N LEU A 331 27.52 31.03 -44.31
CA LEU A 331 26.28 30.36 -44.73
C LEU A 331 26.37 28.84 -44.47
N GLN A 332 27.51 28.21 -44.76
CA GLN A 332 27.74 26.79 -44.47
C GLN A 332 27.80 26.48 -42.98
N ASP A 333 28.29 27.39 -42.13
CA ASP A 333 28.24 27.21 -40.68
C ASP A 333 26.79 27.25 -40.16
N ILE A 334 26.00 28.24 -40.59
CA ILE A 334 24.59 28.34 -40.21
C ILE A 334 23.82 27.10 -40.67
N GLN A 335 24.05 26.61 -41.89
CA GLN A 335 23.42 25.39 -42.40
C GLN A 335 23.75 24.17 -41.53
N ARG A 336 25.03 23.96 -41.17
CA ARG A 336 25.43 22.88 -40.25
C ARG A 336 24.74 22.98 -38.90
N ARG A 337 24.53 24.20 -38.39
CA ARG A 337 23.79 24.44 -37.13
C ARG A 337 22.30 24.13 -37.26
N ILE A 338 21.69 24.41 -38.41
CA ILE A 338 20.30 24.03 -38.73
C ILE A 338 20.16 22.51 -38.73
N ASP A 339 21.06 21.79 -39.41
CA ASP A 339 21.04 20.33 -39.49
C ASP A 339 21.19 19.68 -38.10
N LEU A 340 22.09 20.23 -37.27
CA LEU A 340 22.27 19.79 -35.89
C LEU A 340 21.01 20.04 -35.03
N ALA A 341 20.37 21.21 -35.15
CA ALA A 341 19.12 21.50 -34.45
C ALA A 341 18.00 20.55 -34.89
N GLN A 342 17.91 20.25 -36.19
CA GLN A 342 16.96 19.29 -36.74
C GLN A 342 17.19 17.87 -36.20
N GLN A 343 18.44 17.41 -36.11
CA GLN A 343 18.77 16.11 -35.53
C GLN A 343 18.33 16.01 -34.07
N ARG A 344 18.56 17.06 -33.27
CA ARG A 344 18.17 17.10 -31.86
C ARG A 344 16.67 17.15 -31.66
N PHE A 345 15.97 17.89 -32.52
CA PHE A 345 14.52 17.87 -32.57
C PHE A 345 14.01 16.44 -32.81
N GLN A 346 14.57 15.71 -33.79
CA GLN A 346 14.19 14.31 -34.04
C GLN A 346 14.48 13.41 -32.84
N GLN A 347 15.60 13.59 -32.15
CA GLN A 347 15.93 12.86 -30.92
C GLN A 347 14.90 13.13 -29.81
N ALA A 348 14.56 14.41 -29.57
CA ALA A 348 13.54 14.78 -28.60
C ALA A 348 12.17 14.21 -28.97
N PHE A 349 11.81 14.18 -30.26
CA PHE A 349 10.57 13.55 -30.73
C PHE A 349 10.54 12.04 -30.50
N ALA A 350 11.63 11.33 -30.77
CA ALA A 350 11.73 9.90 -30.49
C ALA A 350 11.59 9.63 -28.97
N GLU A 351 12.15 10.49 -28.13
CA GLU A 351 12.00 10.43 -26.68
C GLU A 351 10.56 10.66 -26.24
N ILE A 352 9.86 11.65 -26.81
CA ILE A 352 8.43 11.91 -26.59
C ILE A 352 7.59 10.67 -26.88
N HIS A 353 7.81 10.02 -28.04
CA HIS A 353 7.08 8.81 -28.41
C HIS A 353 7.35 7.68 -27.41
N SER A 354 8.62 7.35 -27.16
CA SER A 354 8.96 6.25 -26.23
C SER A 354 8.46 6.48 -24.80
N THR A 355 8.43 7.73 -24.34
CA THR A 355 7.90 8.09 -23.02
C THR A 355 6.37 8.05 -22.99
N THR A 356 5.72 8.36 -24.12
CA THR A 356 4.26 8.27 -24.25
C THR A 356 3.79 6.82 -24.23
N ASP A 357 4.48 5.94 -24.95
CA ASP A 357 4.18 4.50 -24.97
C ASP A 357 4.35 3.92 -23.56
N HIS A 358 5.48 4.21 -22.90
CA HIS A 358 5.69 3.75 -21.52
C HIS A 358 4.64 4.30 -20.54
N LEU A 359 4.21 5.57 -20.70
CA LEU A 359 3.16 6.14 -19.88
C LEU A 359 1.82 5.40 -20.06
N HIS A 360 1.53 4.93 -21.28
CA HIS A 360 0.35 4.12 -21.54
C HIS A 360 0.43 2.76 -20.83
N ASP A 361 1.59 2.09 -20.89
CA ASP A 361 1.82 0.82 -20.18
C ASP A 361 1.60 0.96 -18.67
N LEU A 362 2.14 2.02 -18.06
CA LEU A 362 1.95 2.30 -16.63
C LEU A 362 0.47 2.59 -16.28
N GLN A 363 -0.27 3.27 -17.16
CA GLN A 363 -1.70 3.53 -16.96
C GLN A 363 -2.54 2.25 -17.05
N GLU A 364 -2.21 1.35 -17.99
CA GLU A 364 -2.85 0.04 -18.05
C GLU A 364 -2.59 -0.77 -16.78
N GLU A 365 -1.35 -0.77 -16.28
CA GLU A 365 -1.01 -1.44 -15.03
C GLU A 365 -1.80 -0.86 -13.85
N LEU A 366 -1.93 0.47 -13.77
CA LEU A 366 -2.69 1.15 -12.72
C LEU A 366 -4.15 0.72 -12.73
N ASN A 367 -4.79 0.73 -13.91
CA ASN A 367 -6.18 0.31 -14.06
C ASN A 367 -6.37 -1.16 -13.63
N ARG A 368 -5.41 -2.03 -13.97
CA ARG A 368 -5.43 -3.45 -13.54
C ARG A 368 -5.29 -3.58 -12.02
N LEU A 369 -4.41 -2.81 -11.39
CA LEU A 369 -4.22 -2.83 -9.93
C LEU A 369 -5.42 -2.26 -9.18
N GLN A 370 -6.04 -1.20 -9.67
CA GLN A 370 -7.28 -0.66 -9.10
C GLN A 370 -8.41 -1.70 -9.14
N ALA A 371 -8.58 -2.38 -10.28
CA ALA A 371 -9.53 -3.48 -10.37
C ALA A 371 -9.17 -4.66 -9.44
N ALA A 372 -7.88 -4.93 -9.21
CA ALA A 372 -7.44 -5.94 -8.24
C ALA A 372 -7.71 -5.50 -6.79
N GLN A 373 -7.55 -4.21 -6.47
CA GLN A 373 -7.79 -3.62 -5.16
C GLN A 373 -9.26 -3.74 -4.77
N VAL A 374 -10.18 -3.38 -5.67
CA VAL A 374 -11.64 -3.52 -5.43
C VAL A 374 -12.00 -4.97 -5.12
N ARG A 375 -11.51 -5.93 -5.91
CA ARG A 375 -11.72 -7.36 -5.64
C ARG A 375 -11.12 -7.80 -4.30
N ALA A 376 -9.92 -7.34 -3.97
CA ALA A 376 -9.26 -7.67 -2.72
C ALA A 376 -9.99 -7.08 -1.50
N LEU A 377 -10.55 -5.86 -1.62
CA LEU A 377 -11.37 -5.24 -0.58
C LEU A 377 -12.65 -6.03 -0.33
N HIS A 378 -13.34 -6.47 -1.39
CA HIS A 378 -14.52 -7.33 -1.25
C HIS A 378 -14.17 -8.68 -0.60
N ASP A 379 -13.08 -9.32 -1.01
CA ASP A 379 -12.60 -10.58 -0.41
C ASP A 379 -12.23 -10.41 1.08
N ALA A 380 -11.54 -9.31 1.42
CA ALA A 380 -11.20 -8.98 2.79
C ALA A 380 -12.45 -8.73 3.66
N ALA A 381 -13.43 -7.99 3.14
CA ALA A 381 -14.70 -7.75 3.82
C ALA A 381 -15.48 -9.06 4.07
N ALA A 382 -15.57 -9.93 3.06
CA ALA A 382 -16.23 -11.23 3.18
C ALA A 382 -15.56 -12.13 4.22
N LYS A 383 -14.22 -12.21 4.21
CA LYS A 383 -13.46 -13.01 5.19
C LYS A 383 -13.55 -12.45 6.60
N LYS A 384 -13.57 -11.12 6.75
CA LYS A 384 -13.79 -10.46 8.03
C LYS A 384 -15.17 -10.78 8.60
N GLN A 385 -16.23 -10.67 7.79
CA GLN A 385 -17.58 -11.08 8.19
C GLN A 385 -17.64 -12.55 8.60
N ALA A 386 -16.97 -13.44 7.87
CA ALA A 386 -16.90 -14.86 8.21
C ALA A 386 -16.17 -15.12 9.54
N ALA A 387 -15.11 -14.36 9.82
CA ALA A 387 -14.37 -14.41 11.09
C ALA A 387 -15.24 -13.93 12.25
N GLU A 388 -15.89 -12.78 12.11
CA GLU A 388 -16.84 -12.23 13.09
C GLU A 388 -17.98 -13.21 13.38
N ALA A 389 -18.59 -13.83 12.36
CA ALA A 389 -19.63 -14.84 12.53
C ALA A 389 -19.12 -16.10 13.28
N ALA A 390 -17.86 -16.48 13.11
CA ALA A 390 -17.27 -17.60 13.85
C ALA A 390 -16.99 -17.24 15.31
N GLU A 391 -16.56 -16.01 15.59
CA GLU A 391 -16.44 -15.49 16.96
C GLU A 391 -17.79 -15.43 17.66
N GLU A 392 -18.83 -14.95 16.97
CA GLU A 392 -20.20 -14.96 17.48
C GLU A 392 -20.65 -16.39 17.81
N ARG A 393 -20.34 -17.37 16.96
CA ARG A 393 -20.65 -18.78 17.23
C ARG A 393 -19.98 -19.28 18.50
N ILE A 394 -18.74 -18.89 18.77
CA ILE A 394 -18.04 -19.19 20.03
C ILE A 394 -18.74 -18.52 21.21
N ALA A 395 -19.06 -17.24 21.09
CA ALA A 395 -19.76 -16.48 22.13
C ALA A 395 -21.12 -17.11 22.45
N GLN A 396 -21.85 -17.56 21.42
CA GLN A 396 -23.10 -18.25 21.59
C GLN A 396 -22.90 -19.63 22.26
N LEU A 397 -21.89 -20.43 21.88
CA LEU A 397 -21.60 -21.72 22.53
C LEU A 397 -21.18 -21.58 24.00
N GLN A 398 -20.50 -20.48 24.36
CA GLN A 398 -20.09 -20.18 25.73
C GLN A 398 -21.21 -19.58 26.58
N ASN A 399 -22.28 -19.06 25.97
CA ASN A 399 -23.37 -18.43 26.71
C ASN A 399 -24.13 -19.48 27.56
N PRO A 400 -24.11 -19.38 28.90
CA PRO A 400 -24.81 -20.32 29.78
C PRO A 400 -26.34 -20.26 29.64
N PHE A 401 -26.88 -19.18 29.09
CA PHE A 401 -28.33 -18.96 28.91
C PHE A 401 -28.87 -19.48 27.57
N ARG A 402 -28.13 -20.30 26.83
CA ARG A 402 -28.69 -20.93 25.64
C ARG A 402 -29.88 -21.83 26.00
N PRO A 403 -30.97 -21.86 25.21
CA PRO A 403 -32.14 -22.68 25.50
C PRO A 403 -31.79 -24.15 25.74
N ARG A 404 -30.85 -24.71 24.96
CA ARG A 404 -30.33 -26.07 25.16
C ARG A 404 -29.60 -26.26 26.50
N ASN A 405 -28.77 -25.29 26.90
CA ASN A 405 -28.05 -25.34 28.18
C ASN A 405 -29.02 -25.18 29.35
N ILE A 406 -30.01 -24.29 29.24
CA ILE A 406 -31.07 -24.14 30.24
C ILE A 406 -31.89 -25.42 30.35
N VAL A 407 -32.30 -26.04 29.25
CA VAL A 407 -33.05 -27.30 29.25
C VAL A 407 -32.22 -28.43 29.86
N HIS A 408 -30.94 -28.56 29.50
CA HIS A 408 -30.05 -29.57 30.11
C HIS A 408 -29.81 -29.29 31.59
N TRP A 409 -29.58 -28.04 31.98
CA TRP A 409 -29.42 -27.64 33.37
C TRP A 409 -30.69 -27.93 34.16
N LEU A 410 -31.86 -27.59 33.63
CA LEU A 410 -33.16 -27.86 34.23
C LEU A 410 -33.45 -29.36 34.30
N LEU A 411 -33.08 -30.17 33.31
CA LEU A 411 -33.24 -31.64 33.38
C LEU A 411 -32.31 -32.27 34.43
N SER A 412 -31.08 -31.79 34.55
CA SER A 412 -30.08 -32.34 35.47
C SER A 412 -30.24 -31.86 36.91
N HIS A 413 -30.60 -30.60 37.11
CA HIS A 413 -30.74 -29.96 38.42
C HIS A 413 -32.20 -29.82 38.85
N GLY A 414 -33.13 -29.86 37.91
CA GLY A 414 -34.57 -29.77 38.16
C GLY A 414 -35.05 -30.78 39.18
N PRO A 415 -34.67 -32.08 39.13
CA PRO A 415 -35.08 -33.03 40.16
C PRO A 415 -34.65 -32.59 41.56
N ARG A 416 -33.41 -32.12 41.74
CA ARG A 416 -32.92 -31.60 43.03
C ARG A 416 -33.67 -30.37 43.48
N LEU A 417 -33.87 -29.39 42.59
CA LEU A 417 -34.64 -28.19 42.90
C LEU A 417 -36.09 -28.52 43.23
N LEU A 418 -36.68 -29.50 42.54
CA LEU A 418 -38.02 -29.98 42.78
C LEU A 418 -38.10 -30.71 44.13
N PHE A 419 -37.11 -31.53 44.49
CA PHE A 419 -37.02 -32.13 45.84
C PHE A 419 -36.87 -31.07 46.94
N ILE A 420 -36.07 -30.02 46.73
CA ILE A 420 -35.92 -28.90 47.68
C ILE A 420 -37.24 -28.14 47.80
N ALA A 421 -37.89 -27.83 46.68
CA ALA A 421 -39.18 -27.15 46.66
C ALA A 421 -40.28 -28.00 47.34
N LEU A 422 -40.31 -29.31 47.06
CA LEU A 422 -41.23 -30.26 47.67
C LEU A 422 -40.98 -30.37 49.17
N GLY A 423 -39.71 -30.48 49.60
CA GLY A 423 -39.33 -30.50 51.01
C GLY A 423 -39.72 -29.22 51.73
N THR A 424 -39.47 -28.06 51.12
CA THR A 424 -39.88 -26.75 51.65
C THR A 424 -41.40 -26.64 51.75
N PHE A 425 -42.12 -27.14 50.74
CA PHE A 425 -43.58 -27.16 50.72
C PHE A 425 -44.17 -28.07 51.81
N VAL A 426 -43.61 -29.27 51.99
CA VAL A 426 -43.99 -30.21 53.05
C VAL A 426 -43.70 -29.60 54.43
N PHE A 427 -42.51 -29.02 54.62
CA PHE A 427 -42.12 -28.35 55.85
C PHE A 427 -43.05 -27.16 56.18
N TYR A 428 -43.39 -26.35 55.18
CA TYR A 428 -44.35 -25.25 55.32
C TYR A 428 -45.77 -25.75 55.69
N ARG A 429 -46.22 -26.86 55.09
CA ARG A 429 -47.49 -27.50 55.45
C ARG A 429 -47.49 -27.98 56.90
N LEU A 430 -46.41 -28.66 57.32
CA LEU A 430 -46.22 -29.16 58.69
C LEU A 430 -46.20 -28.01 59.70
N SER A 431 -45.39 -26.97 59.48
CA SER A 431 -45.31 -25.82 60.38
C SER A 431 -46.68 -25.17 60.55
N ARG A 432 -47.43 -24.98 59.46
CA ARG A 432 -48.79 -24.42 59.50
C ARG A 432 -49.76 -25.30 60.29
N THR A 433 -49.69 -26.62 60.19
CA THR A 433 -50.52 -27.53 60.99
C THR A 433 -50.14 -27.50 62.48
N PHE A 434 -48.86 -27.43 62.80
CA PHE A 434 -48.40 -27.29 64.19
C PHE A 434 -48.80 -25.94 64.79
N SER A 435 -48.68 -24.83 64.06
CA SER A 435 -49.13 -23.52 64.52
C SER A 435 -50.63 -23.51 64.83
N ARG A 436 -51.46 -24.14 63.98
CA ARG A 436 -52.90 -24.26 64.24
C ARG A 436 -53.20 -25.06 65.51
N ARG A 437 -52.49 -26.16 65.75
CA ARG A 437 -52.66 -26.96 66.97
C ARG A 437 -52.16 -26.25 68.21
N LEU A 438 -51.05 -25.52 68.14
CA LEU A 438 -50.56 -24.72 69.26
C LEU A 438 -51.55 -23.62 69.64
N VAL A 439 -52.15 -22.93 68.66
CA VAL A 439 -53.22 -21.95 68.94
C VAL A 439 -54.44 -22.61 69.57
N GLN A 440 -54.85 -23.80 69.12
CA GLN A 440 -55.96 -24.54 69.75
C GLN A 440 -55.66 -24.92 71.21
N ILE A 441 -54.47 -25.44 71.50
CA ILE A 441 -54.06 -25.82 72.86
C ILE A 441 -53.97 -24.57 73.76
N LEU A 442 -53.41 -23.46 73.28
CA LEU A 442 -53.36 -22.20 74.03
C LEU A 442 -54.76 -21.58 74.24
N SER A 443 -55.68 -21.73 73.29
CA SER A 443 -57.07 -21.26 73.44
C SER A 443 -57.94 -22.13 74.34
N GLN A 444 -57.49 -23.35 74.70
CA GLN A 444 -58.17 -24.24 75.66
C GLN A 444 -57.52 -24.24 77.04
N GLY A 445 -56.36 -23.59 77.20
CA GLY A 445 -55.61 -23.50 78.45
C GLY A 445 -55.68 -22.13 79.15
N ALA A 446 -56.57 -21.24 78.70
CA ALA A 446 -56.96 -20.00 79.37
C ALA A 446 -58.48 -20.03 79.57
#